data_AF-A0A3C1DBN4-F1
#
_entry.id   AF-A0A3C1DBN4-F1
#
_cell.length_a   1.000
_cell.length_b   1.000
_cell.length_c   1.000
_cell.angle_alpha   90.00
_cell.angle_beta   90.00
_cell.angle_gamma   90.00
#
_symmetry.space_group_name_H-M   'P 1'
#
loop_
_entity.id
_entity.type
_entity.pdbx_description
1 polymer ?
#
loop_
_entity_poly.entity_id
_entity_poly.type
_entity_poly.pdbx_seq_one_letter_code
_entity_poly.pdbx_strand_id
1 'polypeptide(L)'
;MAEEKHHVETGEADELEARLKELEQAEKAIDSAYTTGKAERAKITQFAQLDAAEAVAMAGIAMESDEKADEAMRISVIAEKSGDRERAKEARKKERAARKKAHADHRAATKSAKRAYDAIKFSAPNKMGFMRAVQIIFAVHIAIVLIWLMLTSRDSMTYNVTTMMDWVMVILEGVAFWMFINRYKIARPLVIGMAALGLVVQAAVDVATGSFNPFALASNGAFYIFLILYFTFSRRVKATLVNDLSLHKGDYEKEEFVVNRRGWPFVRNLIMYFIVFSIVGHWMEMGMCQFIRLGIVQGEYDPTNTMLWRDWLYPFPMEGAAVVVIALVLYPFFLWLKKKFTGKKVFLAYLISFVAGALLCSVIEFSMGLVVNDHYQLWDYRENFGNIMGQVCLQNTMAFGVVASIITWWVYPMLERMIARVPRDIMNIVFVVVAVFGAIIWSLYLVNPPGVDDANQSQNKEHPEVAQREYDTRMVASKLADVDESLADLEQAIDATKELDKEPLKASAAKLRAMTKEMLVQELGLNEFPDAYDKLLGDLSAAQVEEQDPKPAQQSQGSQ
;
A
#
# COMPACT_ATOMS: atom_id res chain seq x y z
N MET A 1 -9.65 -73.01 -7.69
CA MET A 1 -9.27 -72.17 -8.86
C MET A 1 -10.24 -71.02 -9.13
N ALA A 2 -11.57 -71.22 -9.23
CA ALA A 2 -12.51 -70.09 -9.41
C ALA A 2 -12.72 -69.26 -8.12
N GLU A 3 -12.85 -69.90 -6.96
CA GLU A 3 -12.95 -69.21 -5.65
C GLU A 3 -11.63 -68.55 -5.22
N GLU A 4 -10.49 -69.11 -5.61
CA GLU A 4 -9.16 -68.59 -5.30
C GLU A 4 -8.82 -67.36 -6.16
N LYS A 5 -9.31 -67.31 -7.41
CA LYS A 5 -9.24 -66.09 -8.25
C LYS A 5 -10.15 -64.99 -7.72
N HIS A 6 -11.36 -65.34 -7.27
CA HIS A 6 -12.32 -64.37 -6.76
C HIS A 6 -11.84 -63.73 -5.44
N HIS A 7 -11.12 -64.46 -4.59
CA HIS A 7 -10.55 -63.92 -3.34
C HIS A 7 -9.35 -62.99 -3.57
N VAL A 8 -8.52 -63.27 -4.58
CA VAL A 8 -7.38 -62.41 -4.96
C VAL A 8 -7.87 -61.11 -5.61
N GLU A 9 -8.87 -61.18 -6.50
CA GLU A 9 -9.47 -59.99 -7.13
C GLU A 9 -10.23 -59.09 -6.13
N THR A 10 -10.89 -59.66 -5.11
CA THR A 10 -11.53 -58.86 -4.05
C THR A 10 -10.53 -58.24 -3.08
N GLY A 11 -9.42 -58.94 -2.77
CA GLY A 11 -8.39 -58.41 -1.89
C GLY A 11 -7.60 -57.25 -2.51
N GLU A 12 -7.32 -57.32 -3.82
CA GLU A 12 -6.69 -56.22 -4.55
C GLU A 12 -7.63 -55.00 -4.69
N ALA A 13 -8.94 -55.22 -4.84
CA ALA A 13 -9.93 -54.14 -4.90
C ALA A 13 -10.08 -53.39 -3.57
N ASP A 14 -10.10 -54.13 -2.45
CA ASP A 14 -10.17 -53.55 -1.10
C ASP A 14 -8.89 -52.78 -0.75
N GLU A 15 -7.71 -53.27 -1.16
CA GLU A 15 -6.44 -52.57 -1.00
C GLU A 15 -6.38 -51.29 -1.86
N LEU A 16 -6.95 -51.32 -3.07
CA LEU A 16 -7.05 -50.15 -3.94
C LEU A 16 -8.00 -49.09 -3.37
N GLU A 17 -9.13 -49.50 -2.79
CA GLU A 17 -10.09 -48.59 -2.15
C GLU A 17 -9.51 -47.97 -0.87
N ALA A 18 -8.74 -48.74 -0.09
CA ALA A 18 -8.00 -48.23 1.07
C ALA A 18 -6.96 -47.18 0.65
N ARG A 19 -6.18 -47.44 -0.41
CA ARG A 19 -5.22 -46.46 -0.96
C ARG A 19 -5.90 -45.22 -1.53
N LEU A 20 -7.07 -45.35 -2.16
CA LEU A 20 -7.87 -44.22 -2.64
C LEU A 20 -8.36 -43.34 -1.48
N LYS A 21 -8.80 -43.94 -0.36
CA LYS A 21 -9.19 -43.20 0.84
C LYS A 21 -8.00 -42.51 1.51
N GLU A 22 -6.83 -43.14 1.54
CA GLU A 22 -5.59 -42.50 2.02
C GLU A 22 -5.18 -41.32 1.14
N LEU A 23 -5.32 -41.45 -0.19
CA LEU A 23 -5.05 -40.37 -1.14
C LEU A 23 -6.05 -39.22 -0.99
N GLU A 24 -7.35 -39.49 -0.84
CA GLU A 24 -8.36 -38.45 -0.56
C GLU A 24 -8.12 -37.75 0.77
N GLN A 25 -7.69 -38.47 1.81
CA GLN A 25 -7.34 -37.89 3.10
C GLN A 25 -6.07 -37.05 3.02
N ALA A 26 -5.07 -37.51 2.26
CA ALA A 26 -3.87 -36.74 1.99
C ALA A 26 -4.20 -35.47 1.19
N GLU A 27 -5.08 -35.56 0.20
CA GLU A 27 -5.55 -34.42 -0.60
C GLU A 27 -6.31 -33.41 0.27
N LYS A 28 -7.26 -33.85 1.11
CA LYS A 28 -7.96 -32.98 2.08
C LYS A 28 -7.02 -32.36 3.12
N ALA A 29 -5.99 -33.08 3.55
CA ALA A 29 -4.95 -32.56 4.45
C ALA A 29 -4.07 -31.51 3.76
N ILE A 30 -3.77 -31.71 2.46
CA ILE A 30 -3.06 -30.74 1.62
C ILE A 30 -3.92 -29.48 1.42
N ASP A 31 -5.22 -29.64 1.17
CA ASP A 31 -6.17 -28.55 0.95
C ASP A 31 -6.38 -27.71 2.23
N SER A 32 -6.46 -28.38 3.38
CA SER A 32 -6.45 -27.76 4.72
C SER A 32 -5.13 -27.00 5.00
N ALA A 33 -3.98 -27.56 4.63
CA ALA A 33 -2.68 -26.90 4.77
C ALA A 33 -2.52 -25.69 3.83
N TYR A 34 -3.21 -25.68 2.69
CA TYR A 34 -3.24 -24.58 1.71
C TYR A 34 -3.84 -23.29 2.28
N THR A 35 -4.74 -23.40 3.25
CA THR A 35 -5.44 -22.26 3.85
C THR A 35 -4.68 -21.56 4.99
N THR A 36 -3.61 -22.16 5.54
CA THR A 36 -2.99 -21.72 6.82
C THR A 36 -1.56 -21.16 6.72
N GLY A 37 -1.06 -20.79 5.55
CA GLY A 37 0.31 -20.25 5.39
C GLY A 37 1.44 -21.28 5.60
N LYS A 38 1.14 -22.46 6.18
CA LYS A 38 2.04 -23.63 6.18
C LYS A 38 2.34 -24.15 4.76
N ALA A 39 1.46 -23.92 3.79
CA ALA A 39 1.64 -24.35 2.41
C ALA A 39 2.81 -23.68 1.68
N GLU A 40 3.26 -22.50 2.10
CA GLU A 40 4.40 -21.83 1.45
C GLU A 40 5.72 -22.52 1.80
N ARG A 41 5.85 -23.00 3.05
CA ARG A 41 6.93 -23.92 3.45
C ARG A 41 6.80 -25.26 2.74
N ALA A 42 5.59 -25.80 2.64
CA ALA A 42 5.34 -27.04 1.92
C ALA A 42 5.77 -26.95 0.45
N LYS A 43 5.48 -25.84 -0.26
CA LYS A 43 5.92 -25.58 -1.64
C LYS A 43 7.44 -25.59 -1.80
N ILE A 44 8.17 -24.93 -0.90
CA ILE A 44 9.66 -24.93 -0.92
C ILE A 44 10.19 -26.37 -0.78
N THR A 45 9.59 -27.17 0.09
CA THR A 45 9.93 -28.60 0.21
C THR A 45 9.50 -29.41 -1.00
N GLN A 46 8.35 -29.09 -1.61
CA GLN A 46 7.77 -29.82 -2.74
C GLN A 46 8.56 -29.62 -4.03
N PHE A 47 9.04 -28.41 -4.32
CA PHE A 47 9.95 -28.17 -5.46
C PHE A 47 11.31 -28.85 -5.25
N ALA A 48 11.86 -28.80 -4.03
CA ALA A 48 13.09 -29.53 -3.71
C ALA A 48 12.89 -31.06 -3.80
N GLN A 49 11.70 -31.56 -3.47
CA GLN A 49 11.32 -32.97 -3.65
C GLN A 49 11.15 -33.35 -5.12
N LEU A 50 10.57 -32.46 -5.95
CA LEU A 50 10.47 -32.64 -7.40
C LEU A 50 11.85 -32.68 -8.06
N ASP A 51 12.74 -31.75 -7.73
CA ASP A 51 14.12 -31.74 -8.20
C ASP A 51 14.87 -33.01 -7.76
N ALA A 52 14.63 -33.48 -6.52
CA ALA A 52 15.19 -34.74 -6.03
C ALA A 52 14.65 -35.96 -6.79
N ALA A 53 13.35 -35.99 -7.08
CA ALA A 53 12.72 -37.05 -7.88
C ALA A 53 13.26 -37.06 -9.32
N GLU A 54 13.43 -35.89 -9.95
CA GLU A 54 14.07 -35.76 -11.26
C GLU A 54 15.51 -36.28 -11.23
N ALA A 55 16.28 -35.94 -10.19
CA ALA A 55 17.64 -36.44 -10.03
C ALA A 55 17.71 -37.97 -9.90
N VAL A 56 16.79 -38.57 -9.15
CA VAL A 56 16.67 -40.04 -9.02
C VAL A 56 16.29 -40.68 -10.35
N ALA A 57 15.31 -40.12 -11.07
CA ALA A 57 14.90 -40.62 -12.39
C ALA A 57 16.06 -40.56 -13.40
N MET A 58 16.80 -39.45 -13.44
CA MET A 58 17.95 -39.29 -14.33
C MET A 58 19.10 -40.22 -13.97
N ALA A 59 19.30 -40.52 -12.68
CA ALA A 59 20.27 -41.53 -12.25
C ALA A 59 19.88 -42.93 -12.74
N GLY A 60 18.59 -43.30 -12.69
CA GLY A 60 18.08 -44.55 -13.26
C GLY A 60 18.34 -44.67 -14.76
N ILE A 61 18.07 -43.60 -15.53
CA ILE A 61 18.36 -43.56 -16.97
C ILE A 61 19.87 -43.73 -17.24
N ALA A 62 20.73 -43.08 -16.45
CA ALA A 62 22.17 -43.23 -16.58
C ALA A 62 22.62 -44.68 -16.32
N MET A 63 22.10 -45.32 -15.27
CA MET A 63 22.42 -46.73 -14.96
C MET A 63 22.00 -47.67 -16.08
N GLU A 64 20.80 -47.50 -16.64
CA GLU A 64 20.32 -48.33 -17.77
C GLU A 64 21.17 -48.10 -19.04
N SER A 65 21.62 -46.87 -19.26
CA SER A 65 22.49 -46.54 -20.39
C SER A 65 23.91 -47.12 -20.25
N ASP A 66 24.44 -47.18 -19.03
CA ASP A 66 25.72 -47.82 -18.71
C ASP A 66 25.62 -49.35 -18.90
N GLU A 67 24.53 -49.98 -18.46
CA GLU A 67 24.29 -51.41 -18.66
C GLU A 67 24.25 -51.78 -20.16
N LYS A 68 23.56 -50.98 -20.98
CA LYS A 68 23.54 -51.15 -22.44
C LYS A 68 24.91 -50.93 -23.08
N ALA A 69 25.73 -50.03 -22.54
CA ALA A 69 27.09 -49.82 -23.01
C ALA A 69 27.99 -51.02 -22.68
N ASP A 70 27.85 -51.61 -21.49
CA ASP A 70 28.57 -52.81 -21.07
C ASP A 70 28.15 -54.05 -21.87
N GLU A 71 26.85 -54.21 -22.16
CA GLU A 71 26.36 -55.28 -23.01
C GLU A 71 26.92 -55.15 -24.44
N ALA A 72 26.89 -53.93 -25.02
CA ALA A 72 27.47 -53.67 -26.33
C ALA A 72 28.98 -53.94 -26.37
N MET A 73 29.70 -53.69 -25.27
CA MET A 73 31.12 -54.05 -25.12
C MET A 73 31.33 -55.56 -25.07
N ARG A 74 30.49 -56.32 -24.36
CA ARG A 74 30.56 -57.79 -24.36
C ARG A 74 30.34 -58.35 -25.76
N ILE A 75 29.34 -57.82 -26.48
CA ILE A 75 29.03 -58.22 -27.86
C ILE A 75 30.19 -57.88 -28.80
N SER A 76 30.83 -56.72 -28.64
CA SER A 76 31.99 -56.34 -29.48
C SER A 76 33.19 -57.25 -29.25
N VAL A 77 33.47 -57.62 -28.00
CA VAL A 77 34.55 -58.56 -27.63
C VAL A 77 34.28 -59.96 -28.17
N ILE A 78 33.04 -60.45 -28.10
CA ILE A 78 32.66 -61.75 -28.66
C ILE A 78 32.79 -61.75 -30.19
N ALA A 79 32.33 -60.68 -30.85
CA ALA A 79 32.46 -60.54 -32.30
C ALA A 79 33.93 -60.50 -32.73
N GLU A 80 34.80 -59.83 -31.97
CA GLU A 80 36.24 -59.78 -32.24
C GLU A 80 36.91 -61.15 -32.10
N LYS A 81 36.52 -61.94 -31.09
CA LYS A 81 37.01 -63.32 -30.91
C LYS A 81 36.53 -64.30 -31.98
N SER A 82 35.40 -64.01 -32.64
CA SER A 82 34.85 -64.89 -33.70
C SER A 82 35.60 -64.83 -35.04
N GLY A 83 36.49 -63.85 -35.22
CA GLY A 83 37.29 -63.69 -36.44
C GLY A 83 36.56 -62.99 -37.60
N ASP A 84 35.26 -62.69 -37.47
CA ASP A 84 34.47 -61.97 -38.48
C ASP A 84 34.72 -60.45 -38.41
N ARG A 85 35.49 -59.95 -39.38
CA ARG A 85 36.00 -58.58 -39.41
C ARG A 85 34.92 -57.52 -39.60
N GLU A 86 33.86 -57.82 -40.34
CA GLU A 86 32.76 -56.87 -40.59
C GLU A 86 31.81 -56.81 -39.39
N ARG A 87 31.49 -57.98 -38.81
CA ARG A 87 30.69 -58.06 -37.59
C ARG A 87 31.37 -57.37 -36.39
N ALA A 88 32.70 -57.49 -36.28
CA ALA A 88 33.47 -56.79 -35.26
C ALA A 88 33.47 -55.26 -35.44
N LYS A 89 33.54 -54.76 -36.69
CA LYS A 89 33.44 -53.31 -36.98
C LYS A 89 32.07 -52.75 -36.62
N GLU A 90 30.99 -53.44 -36.99
CA GLU A 90 29.63 -53.01 -36.68
C GLU A 90 29.37 -53.01 -35.17
N ALA A 91 29.80 -54.06 -34.46
CA ALA A 91 29.68 -54.15 -33.01
C ALA A 91 30.47 -53.03 -32.29
N ARG A 92 31.69 -52.71 -32.74
CA ARG A 92 32.47 -51.57 -32.21
C ARG A 92 31.79 -50.22 -32.46
N LYS A 93 31.10 -50.04 -33.59
CA LYS A 93 30.34 -48.82 -33.88
C LYS A 93 29.16 -48.68 -32.91
N LYS A 94 28.44 -49.79 -32.65
CA LYS A 94 27.34 -49.85 -31.67
C LYS A 94 27.83 -49.59 -30.25
N GLU A 95 28.95 -50.19 -29.84
CA GLU A 95 29.58 -49.93 -28.53
C GLU A 95 29.96 -48.45 -28.36
N ARG A 96 30.62 -47.83 -29.35
CA ARG A 96 30.98 -46.41 -29.30
C ARG A 96 29.76 -45.50 -29.20
N ALA A 97 28.67 -45.82 -29.90
CA ALA A 97 27.43 -45.07 -29.81
C ALA A 97 26.77 -45.23 -28.44
N ALA A 98 26.73 -46.44 -27.89
CA ALA A 98 26.20 -46.73 -26.56
C ALA A 98 27.01 -46.02 -25.46
N ARG A 99 28.35 -46.10 -25.49
CA ARG A 99 29.24 -45.37 -24.57
C ARG A 99 29.08 -43.86 -24.65
N LYS A 100 28.94 -43.30 -25.86
CA LYS A 100 28.73 -41.85 -26.04
C LYS A 100 27.40 -41.41 -25.43
N LYS A 101 26.35 -42.21 -25.58
CA LYS A 101 25.04 -41.97 -24.96
C LYS A 101 25.14 -42.08 -23.44
N ALA A 102 25.75 -43.14 -22.92
CA ALA A 102 25.93 -43.35 -21.49
C ALA A 102 26.71 -42.21 -20.80
N HIS A 103 27.79 -41.73 -21.41
CA HIS A 103 28.48 -40.54 -20.92
C HIS A 103 27.63 -39.26 -20.92
N ALA A 104 26.74 -39.08 -21.91
CA ALA A 104 25.83 -37.95 -21.95
C ALA A 104 24.77 -38.03 -20.85
N ASP A 105 24.18 -39.21 -20.67
CA ASP A 105 23.14 -39.50 -19.68
C ASP A 105 23.71 -39.39 -18.25
N HIS A 106 24.90 -39.95 -17.98
CA HIS A 106 25.62 -39.77 -16.71
C HIS A 106 25.93 -38.29 -16.42
N ARG A 107 26.35 -37.52 -17.42
CA ARG A 107 26.60 -36.07 -17.26
C ARG A 107 25.30 -35.31 -16.95
N ALA A 108 24.19 -35.69 -17.56
CA ALA A 108 22.88 -35.11 -17.29
C ALA A 108 22.39 -35.46 -15.88
N ALA A 109 22.53 -36.72 -15.45
CA ALA A 109 22.22 -37.18 -14.11
C ALA A 109 23.04 -36.45 -13.04
N THR A 110 24.36 -36.30 -13.25
CA THR A 110 25.24 -35.55 -12.33
C THR A 110 24.81 -34.08 -12.20
N LYS A 111 24.40 -33.46 -13.32
CA LYS A 111 23.89 -32.08 -13.33
C LYS A 111 22.56 -31.96 -12.59
N SER A 112 21.65 -32.92 -12.77
CA SER A 112 20.36 -32.97 -12.08
C SER A 112 20.55 -33.20 -10.57
N ALA A 113 21.38 -34.16 -10.17
CA ALA A 113 21.73 -34.42 -8.77
C ALA A 113 22.35 -33.20 -8.07
N LYS A 114 23.21 -32.45 -8.76
CA LYS A 114 23.76 -31.20 -8.24
C LYS A 114 22.68 -30.13 -8.04
N ARG A 115 21.72 -30.01 -8.95
CA ARG A 115 20.57 -29.10 -8.81
C ARG A 115 19.72 -29.49 -7.61
N ALA A 116 19.36 -30.76 -7.46
CA ALA A 116 18.60 -31.26 -6.32
C ALA A 116 19.33 -31.01 -4.99
N TYR A 117 20.63 -31.29 -4.93
CA TYR A 117 21.45 -31.03 -3.75
C TYR A 117 21.47 -29.54 -3.39
N ASP A 118 21.70 -28.65 -4.36
CA ASP A 118 21.69 -27.21 -4.13
C ASP A 118 20.28 -26.76 -3.70
N ALA A 119 19.22 -27.21 -4.36
CA ALA A 119 17.84 -26.92 -3.99
C ALA A 119 17.54 -27.32 -2.54
N ILE A 120 17.91 -28.53 -2.10
CA ILE A 120 17.73 -29.02 -0.72
C ILE A 120 18.61 -28.25 0.28
N LYS A 121 19.87 -28.00 -0.06
CA LYS A 121 20.82 -27.31 0.83
C LYS A 121 20.43 -25.87 1.09
N PHE A 122 19.92 -25.18 0.07
CA PHE A 122 19.55 -23.77 0.15
C PHE A 122 18.09 -23.56 0.55
N SER A 123 17.18 -24.51 0.31
CA SER A 123 15.76 -24.47 0.77
C SER A 123 15.60 -24.43 2.29
N ALA A 124 16.59 -24.89 3.06
CA ALA A 124 16.58 -24.77 4.52
C ALA A 124 16.40 -23.29 4.95
N PRO A 125 15.36 -22.96 5.75
CA PRO A 125 15.00 -21.58 6.07
C PRO A 125 16.14 -20.80 6.73
N ASN A 126 17.03 -21.47 7.47
CA ASN A 126 18.15 -20.86 8.21
C ASN A 126 19.41 -20.57 7.37
N LYS A 127 19.42 -20.83 6.05
CA LYS A 127 20.63 -20.71 5.21
C LYS A 127 20.55 -19.68 4.08
N MET A 128 19.71 -18.64 4.21
CA MET A 128 19.70 -17.50 3.26
C MET A 128 21.01 -16.67 3.29
N GLY A 129 21.89 -16.91 4.27
CA GLY A 129 23.21 -16.28 4.35
C GLY A 129 23.14 -14.75 4.26
N PHE A 130 24.04 -14.16 3.47
CA PHE A 130 24.10 -12.71 3.29
C PHE A 130 22.85 -12.12 2.58
N MET A 131 22.01 -12.91 1.88
CA MET A 131 20.75 -12.37 1.34
C MET A 131 19.78 -11.92 2.44
N ARG A 132 19.83 -12.50 3.65
CA ARG A 132 19.06 -11.98 4.79
C ARG A 132 19.47 -10.57 5.16
N ALA A 133 20.76 -10.24 5.08
CA ALA A 133 21.24 -8.88 5.35
C ALA A 133 20.65 -7.89 4.33
N VAL A 134 20.68 -8.22 3.04
CA VAL A 134 20.05 -7.39 1.99
C VAL A 134 18.55 -7.23 2.22
N GLN A 135 17.85 -8.32 2.57
CA GLN A 135 16.43 -8.30 2.86
C GLN A 135 16.11 -7.39 4.07
N ILE A 136 16.92 -7.44 5.13
CA ILE A 136 16.78 -6.56 6.31
C ILE A 136 17.03 -5.11 5.91
N ILE A 137 18.05 -4.83 5.09
CA ILE A 137 18.33 -3.46 4.62
C ILE A 137 17.12 -2.88 3.88
N PHE A 138 16.48 -3.65 2.98
CA PHE A 138 15.26 -3.20 2.30
C PHE A 138 14.12 -2.93 3.29
N ALA A 139 13.88 -3.84 4.24
CA ALA A 139 12.84 -3.63 5.25
C ALA A 139 13.09 -2.38 6.10
N VAL A 140 14.34 -2.16 6.52
CA VAL A 140 14.73 -0.99 7.30
C VAL A 140 14.58 0.29 6.48
N HIS A 141 15.00 0.28 5.20
CA HIS A 141 14.86 1.45 4.33
C HIS A 141 13.38 1.79 4.09
N ILE A 142 12.54 0.82 3.75
CA ILE A 142 11.09 1.01 3.63
C ILE A 142 10.52 1.62 4.92
N ALA A 143 10.87 1.07 6.10
CA ALA A 143 10.39 1.59 7.37
C ALA A 143 10.85 3.03 7.63
N ILE A 144 12.10 3.36 7.34
CA ILE A 144 12.64 4.72 7.47
C ILE A 144 11.87 5.68 6.59
N VAL A 145 11.62 5.34 5.32
CA VAL A 145 10.87 6.22 4.41
C VAL A 145 9.43 6.40 4.88
N LEU A 146 8.76 5.34 5.31
CA LEU A 146 7.39 5.43 5.84
C LEU A 146 7.30 6.27 7.11
N ILE A 147 8.28 6.16 8.02
CA ILE A 147 8.36 7.00 9.23
C ILE A 147 8.66 8.45 8.85
N TRP A 148 9.60 8.67 7.92
CA TRP A 148 9.93 10.01 7.45
C TRP A 148 8.70 10.70 6.82
N LEU A 149 7.90 9.98 6.03
CA LEU A 149 6.65 10.48 5.48
C LEU A 149 5.64 10.83 6.57
N MET A 150 5.52 10.04 7.64
CA MET A 150 4.65 10.37 8.78
C MET A 150 5.11 11.64 9.50
N LEU A 151 6.41 11.88 9.58
CA LEU A 151 6.98 13.07 10.24
C LEU A 151 6.98 14.31 9.34
N THR A 152 6.74 14.15 8.04
CA THR A 152 6.74 15.24 7.06
C THR A 152 5.33 15.80 6.94
N SER A 153 5.16 17.12 7.06
CA SER A 153 3.83 17.72 6.87
C SER A 153 3.40 17.61 5.42
N ARG A 154 2.11 17.31 5.18
CA ARG A 154 1.55 17.25 3.82
C ARG A 154 1.79 18.55 3.04
N ASP A 155 1.80 19.69 3.74
CA ASP A 155 1.96 21.02 3.15
C ASP A 155 3.41 21.32 2.72
N SER A 156 4.39 20.59 3.26
CA SER A 156 5.80 20.71 2.88
C SER A 156 6.19 19.84 1.69
N MET A 157 5.33 18.90 1.29
CA MET A 157 5.63 17.97 0.21
C MET A 157 5.45 18.61 -1.16
N THR A 158 6.52 18.65 -1.94
CA THR A 158 6.48 19.07 -3.34
C THR A 158 6.50 17.84 -4.24
N TYR A 159 5.52 17.74 -5.13
CA TYR A 159 5.43 16.66 -6.11
C TYR A 159 6.42 16.93 -7.25
N ASN A 160 7.69 16.56 -7.06
CA ASN A 160 8.74 16.63 -8.07
C ASN A 160 9.20 15.24 -8.53
N VAL A 161 9.98 15.18 -9.60
CA VAL A 161 10.44 13.92 -10.20
C VAL A 161 11.23 13.07 -9.19
N THR A 162 12.03 13.69 -8.34
CA THR A 162 12.84 13.00 -7.32
C THR A 162 11.96 12.32 -6.27
N THR A 163 10.99 13.05 -5.71
CA THR A 163 10.06 12.51 -4.72
C THR A 163 9.20 11.38 -5.30
N MET A 164 8.72 11.52 -6.53
CA MET A 164 7.99 10.45 -7.22
C MET A 164 8.90 9.23 -7.45
N MET A 165 10.18 9.46 -7.73
CA MET A 165 11.14 8.38 -7.91
C MET A 165 11.41 7.62 -6.62
N ASP A 166 11.53 8.32 -5.49
CA ASP A 166 11.71 7.70 -4.18
C ASP A 166 10.54 6.76 -3.86
N TRP A 167 9.30 7.17 -4.16
CA TRP A 167 8.11 6.33 -3.98
C TRP A 167 8.15 5.09 -4.89
N VAL A 168 8.54 5.25 -6.15
CA VAL A 168 8.72 4.12 -7.08
C VAL A 168 9.79 3.16 -6.57
N MET A 169 10.91 3.68 -6.03
CA MET A 169 11.98 2.85 -5.46
C MET A 169 11.50 2.05 -4.27
N VAL A 170 10.78 2.66 -3.33
CA VAL A 170 10.21 1.98 -2.15
C VAL A 170 9.21 0.89 -2.58
N ILE A 171 8.39 1.14 -3.60
CA ILE A 171 7.50 0.12 -4.19
C ILE A 171 8.31 -1.05 -4.77
N LEU A 172 9.34 -0.76 -5.56
CA LEU A 172 10.21 -1.79 -6.15
C LEU A 172 10.95 -2.60 -5.08
N GLU A 173 11.40 -1.95 -4.00
CA GLU A 173 11.99 -2.62 -2.83
C GLU A 173 10.98 -3.53 -2.13
N GLY A 174 9.74 -3.09 -1.96
CA GLY A 174 8.67 -3.92 -1.40
C GLY A 174 8.39 -5.15 -2.25
N VAL A 175 8.33 -5.00 -3.57
CA VAL A 175 8.19 -6.12 -4.52
C VAL A 175 9.39 -7.05 -4.42
N ALA A 176 10.61 -6.53 -4.42
CA ALA A 176 11.83 -7.32 -4.30
C ALA A 176 11.89 -8.07 -2.95
N PHE A 177 11.50 -7.42 -1.85
CA PHE A 177 11.42 -8.02 -0.52
C PHE A 177 10.45 -9.20 -0.50
N TRP A 178 9.25 -9.03 -1.07
CA TRP A 178 8.29 -10.13 -1.21
C TRP A 178 8.82 -11.26 -2.10
N MET A 179 9.52 -10.92 -3.19
CA MET A 179 10.14 -11.92 -4.06
C MET A 179 11.29 -12.67 -3.37
N PHE A 180 12.01 -12.06 -2.43
CA PHE A 180 13.03 -12.74 -1.64
C PHE A 180 12.43 -13.73 -0.65
N ILE A 181 11.31 -13.39 -0.01
CA ILE A 181 10.55 -14.31 0.86
C ILE A 181 10.16 -15.56 0.06
N ASN A 182 9.65 -15.35 -1.16
CA ASN A 182 9.18 -16.41 -2.05
C ASN A 182 10.27 -17.02 -2.94
N ARG A 183 11.51 -16.52 -2.85
CA ARG A 183 12.69 -17.00 -3.56
C ARG A 183 12.56 -17.04 -5.09
N TYR A 184 11.91 -16.05 -5.69
CA TYR A 184 11.73 -16.01 -7.14
C TYR A 184 13.01 -15.63 -7.90
N LYS A 185 13.32 -16.34 -9.00
CA LYS A 185 14.48 -16.06 -9.87
C LYS A 185 14.44 -14.65 -10.47
N ILE A 186 13.25 -14.15 -10.80
CA ILE A 186 13.04 -12.83 -11.40
C ILE A 186 13.44 -11.67 -10.48
N ALA A 187 13.60 -11.92 -9.17
CA ALA A 187 14.10 -10.91 -8.24
C ALA A 187 15.50 -10.41 -8.63
N ARG A 188 16.32 -11.23 -9.31
CA ARG A 188 17.67 -10.83 -9.74
C ARG A 188 17.65 -9.71 -10.78
N PRO A 189 17.04 -9.90 -11.97
CA PRO A 189 16.96 -8.81 -12.96
C PRO A 189 16.16 -7.62 -12.44
N LEU A 190 15.15 -7.83 -11.57
CA LEU A 190 14.41 -6.73 -10.94
C LEU A 190 15.33 -5.84 -10.09
N VAL A 191 16.11 -6.42 -9.17
CA VAL A 191 17.00 -5.67 -8.26
C VAL A 191 18.12 -4.97 -9.03
N ILE A 192 18.66 -5.62 -10.06
CA ILE A 192 19.66 -5.00 -10.95
C ILE A 192 19.03 -3.83 -11.71
N GLY A 193 17.82 -4.02 -12.23
CA GLY A 193 17.08 -3.00 -12.97
C GLY A 193 16.75 -1.78 -12.12
N MET A 194 16.21 -1.96 -10.91
CA MET A 194 15.91 -0.85 -10.00
C MET A 194 17.18 -0.10 -9.56
N ALA A 195 18.27 -0.81 -9.29
CA ALA A 195 19.52 -0.19 -8.88
C ALA A 195 20.17 0.60 -10.02
N ALA A 196 20.13 0.06 -11.26
CA ALA A 196 20.56 0.78 -12.45
C ALA A 196 19.69 2.02 -12.70
N LEU A 197 18.37 1.88 -12.54
CA LEU A 197 17.42 2.98 -12.68
C LEU A 197 17.70 4.10 -11.67
N GLY A 198 17.95 3.76 -10.40
CA GLY A 198 18.33 4.74 -9.37
C GLY A 198 19.59 5.53 -9.73
N LEU A 199 20.64 4.84 -10.18
CA LEU A 199 21.87 5.49 -10.64
C LEU A 199 21.66 6.39 -11.86
N VAL A 200 20.87 5.93 -12.84
CA VAL A 200 20.60 6.69 -14.07
C VAL A 200 19.80 7.95 -13.77
N VAL A 201 18.76 7.86 -12.93
CA VAL A 201 17.96 9.04 -12.56
C VAL A 201 18.78 10.02 -11.75
N GLN A 202 19.57 9.55 -10.79
CA GLN A 202 20.47 10.43 -10.04
C GLN A 202 21.45 11.16 -10.97
N ALA A 203 22.12 10.43 -11.87
CA ALA A 203 23.02 11.02 -12.85
C ALA A 203 22.31 12.04 -13.76
N ALA A 204 21.09 11.74 -14.20
CA ALA A 204 20.31 12.64 -15.05
C ALA A 204 19.93 13.93 -14.31
N VAL A 205 19.52 13.83 -13.05
CA VAL A 205 19.24 15.00 -12.20
C VAL A 205 20.51 15.84 -12.02
N ASP A 206 21.63 15.22 -11.64
CA ASP A 206 22.90 15.93 -11.43
C ASP A 206 23.40 16.63 -12.70
N VAL A 207 23.21 16.01 -13.88
CA VAL A 207 23.51 16.64 -15.18
C VAL A 207 22.58 17.81 -15.45
N ALA A 208 21.28 17.64 -15.21
CA ALA A 208 20.28 18.70 -15.44
C ALA A 208 20.49 19.91 -14.53
N THR A 209 20.96 19.70 -13.29
CA THR A 209 21.27 20.77 -12.33
C THR A 209 22.67 21.34 -12.49
N GLY A 210 23.49 20.79 -13.40
CA GLY A 210 24.88 21.22 -13.62
C GLY A 210 25.84 20.83 -12.48
N SER A 211 25.43 19.95 -11.58
CA SER A 211 26.20 19.47 -10.42
C SER A 211 26.84 18.09 -10.64
N PHE A 212 26.93 17.64 -11.90
CA PHE A 212 27.44 16.30 -12.21
C PHE A 212 28.89 16.11 -11.75
N ASN A 213 29.06 15.18 -10.82
CA ASN A 213 30.36 14.73 -10.35
C ASN A 213 30.38 13.19 -10.29
N PRO A 214 31.23 12.52 -11.09
CA PRO A 214 31.33 11.07 -11.09
C PRO A 214 31.65 10.45 -9.72
N PHE A 215 32.43 11.15 -8.89
CA PHE A 215 32.75 10.69 -7.55
C PHE A 215 31.53 10.77 -6.62
N ALA A 216 30.75 11.85 -6.70
CA ALA A 216 29.53 12.02 -5.93
C ALA A 216 28.46 10.99 -6.33
N LEU A 217 28.32 10.71 -7.64
CA LEU A 217 27.44 9.67 -8.14
C LEU A 217 27.86 8.28 -7.61
N ALA A 218 29.16 7.98 -7.61
CA ALA A 218 29.67 6.71 -7.10
C ALA A 218 29.51 6.57 -5.57
N SER A 219 29.71 7.65 -4.81
CA SER A 219 29.57 7.63 -3.34
C SER A 219 28.11 7.53 -2.93
N ASN A 220 27.23 8.35 -3.50
CA ASN A 220 25.80 8.36 -3.16
C ASN A 220 25.10 7.10 -3.69
N GLY A 221 25.52 6.63 -4.87
CA GLY A 221 25.04 5.41 -5.49
C GLY A 221 25.73 4.13 -5.03
N ALA A 222 26.59 4.17 -4.00
CA ALA A 222 27.42 3.04 -3.59
C ALA A 222 26.58 1.79 -3.26
N PHE A 223 25.41 1.98 -2.64
CA PHE A 223 24.49 0.87 -2.36
C PHE A 223 23.90 0.26 -3.64
N TYR A 224 23.51 1.08 -4.62
CA TYR A 224 23.03 0.58 -5.92
C TYR A 224 24.13 -0.16 -6.68
N ILE A 225 25.36 0.36 -6.70
CA ILE A 225 26.52 -0.31 -7.30
C ILE A 225 26.74 -1.66 -6.62
N PHE A 226 26.69 -1.69 -5.28
CA PHE A 226 26.79 -2.91 -4.50
C PHE A 226 25.72 -3.94 -4.88
N LEU A 227 24.44 -3.52 -4.99
CA LEU A 227 23.35 -4.40 -5.39
C LEU A 227 23.57 -4.97 -6.79
N ILE A 228 23.97 -4.15 -7.76
CA ILE A 228 24.26 -4.60 -9.13
C ILE A 228 25.36 -5.66 -9.12
N LEU A 229 26.49 -5.39 -8.47
CA LEU A 229 27.62 -6.32 -8.40
C LEU A 229 27.23 -7.62 -7.68
N TYR A 230 26.55 -7.51 -6.53
CA TYR A 230 26.15 -8.65 -5.73
C TYR A 230 25.16 -9.55 -6.48
N PHE A 231 24.10 -9.01 -7.08
CA PHE A 231 23.09 -9.81 -7.79
C PHE A 231 23.57 -10.34 -9.15
N THR A 232 24.58 -9.72 -9.76
CA THR A 232 25.21 -10.17 -11.00
C THR A 232 26.16 -11.34 -10.75
N PHE A 233 27.10 -11.18 -9.80
CA PHE A 233 28.24 -12.10 -9.65
C PHE A 233 28.06 -13.13 -8.52
N SER A 234 27.19 -12.89 -7.53
CA SER A 234 27.05 -13.81 -6.39
C SER A 234 26.46 -15.16 -6.81
N ARG A 235 27.24 -16.22 -6.62
CA ARG A 235 26.79 -17.61 -6.79
C ARG A 235 25.71 -17.98 -5.76
N ARG A 236 25.74 -17.38 -4.57
CA ARG A 236 24.76 -17.64 -3.49
C ARG A 236 23.37 -17.12 -3.85
N VAL A 237 23.28 -15.94 -4.48
CA VAL A 237 22.01 -15.38 -4.95
C VAL A 237 21.37 -16.32 -5.98
N LYS A 238 22.16 -16.80 -6.96
CA LYS A 238 21.70 -17.77 -7.96
C LYS A 238 21.22 -19.10 -7.36
N ALA A 239 21.84 -19.54 -6.27
CA ALA A 239 21.50 -20.81 -5.63
C ALA A 239 20.31 -20.70 -4.66
N THR A 240 19.98 -19.49 -4.19
CA THR A 240 18.91 -19.28 -3.20
C THR A 240 17.58 -18.91 -3.87
N LEU A 241 17.62 -18.18 -4.99
CA LEU A 241 16.45 -17.82 -5.79
C LEU A 241 16.19 -18.92 -6.81
N VAL A 242 15.26 -19.82 -6.49
CA VAL A 242 15.04 -21.09 -7.20
C VAL A 242 13.66 -21.15 -7.85
N ASN A 243 12.68 -20.40 -7.36
CA ASN A 243 11.31 -20.51 -7.84
C ASN A 243 11.11 -19.72 -9.14
N ASP A 244 10.43 -20.31 -10.10
CA ASP A 244 9.98 -19.62 -11.31
C ASP A 244 8.63 -18.92 -11.05
N LEU A 245 8.44 -17.77 -11.69
CA LEU A 245 7.19 -17.03 -11.59
C LEU A 245 6.14 -17.71 -12.48
N SER A 246 4.97 -18.05 -11.93
CA SER A 246 3.89 -18.58 -12.75
C SER A 246 3.27 -17.46 -13.59
N LEU A 247 3.65 -17.41 -14.87
CA LEU A 247 3.10 -16.47 -15.85
C LEU A 247 1.86 -17.01 -16.57
N HIS A 248 1.58 -18.31 -16.45
CA HIS A 248 0.49 -18.98 -17.13
C HIS A 248 -0.54 -19.47 -16.11
N LYS A 249 -1.81 -19.28 -16.43
CA LYS A 249 -2.92 -19.76 -15.60
C LYS A 249 -2.96 -21.29 -15.69
N GLY A 250 -2.66 -21.98 -14.59
CA GLY A 250 -2.80 -23.44 -14.52
C GLY A 250 -4.28 -23.84 -14.66
N ASP A 251 -4.56 -25.02 -15.22
CA ASP A 251 -5.94 -25.47 -15.43
C ASP A 251 -6.75 -25.56 -14.12
N TYR A 252 -6.08 -25.86 -13.00
CA TYR A 252 -6.65 -25.85 -11.65
C TYR A 252 -7.10 -24.45 -11.17
N GLU A 253 -6.49 -23.37 -11.70
CA GLU A 253 -6.88 -21.99 -11.34
C GLU A 253 -8.13 -21.50 -12.10
N LYS A 254 -8.58 -22.22 -13.13
CA LYS A 254 -9.83 -21.87 -13.84
C LYS A 254 -11.07 -22.17 -12.98
N GLU A 255 -11.04 -23.22 -12.18
CA GLU A 255 -12.17 -23.63 -11.33
C GLU A 255 -12.19 -22.90 -9.98
N GLU A 256 -11.04 -22.68 -9.34
CA GLU A 256 -10.97 -22.09 -7.98
C GLU A 256 -11.46 -20.63 -7.91
N PHE A 257 -11.34 -19.87 -9.02
CA PHE A 257 -11.82 -18.48 -9.08
C PHE A 257 -13.32 -18.37 -9.38
N VAL A 258 -13.98 -19.48 -9.72
CA VAL A 258 -15.44 -19.55 -9.71
C VAL A 258 -15.90 -19.58 -8.26
N VAL A 259 -15.91 -18.40 -7.63
CA VAL A 259 -16.73 -18.10 -6.44
C VAL A 259 -16.25 -18.75 -5.13
N ASN A 260 -14.95 -19.00 -4.92
CA ASN A 260 -14.51 -19.30 -3.54
C ASN A 260 -14.28 -17.99 -2.76
N ARG A 261 -15.33 -17.50 -2.08
CA ARG A 261 -15.31 -16.29 -1.22
C ARG A 261 -14.59 -16.54 0.13
N ARG A 262 -13.51 -17.32 0.10
CA ARG A 262 -12.76 -17.76 1.29
C ARG A 262 -11.27 -17.85 0.97
N GLY A 263 -10.45 -17.75 2.01
CA GLY A 263 -9.00 -17.87 1.90
C GLY A 263 -8.28 -16.58 1.51
N TRP A 264 -6.95 -16.69 1.40
CA TRP A 264 -6.06 -15.56 1.16
C TRP A 264 -6.35 -14.76 -0.11
N PRO A 265 -6.63 -15.36 -1.29
CA PRO A 265 -6.88 -14.58 -2.50
C PRO A 265 -8.08 -13.63 -2.37
N PHE A 266 -9.12 -14.05 -1.65
CA PHE A 266 -10.29 -13.23 -1.38
C PHE A 266 -9.95 -12.07 -0.44
N VAL A 267 -9.29 -12.34 0.69
CA VAL A 267 -8.88 -11.30 1.66
C VAL A 267 -7.94 -10.28 1.02
N ARG A 268 -6.95 -10.76 0.26
CA ARG A 268 -6.03 -9.93 -0.52
C ARG A 268 -6.79 -8.99 -1.45
N ASN A 269 -7.79 -9.48 -2.18
CA ASN A 269 -8.59 -8.65 -3.07
C ASN A 269 -9.40 -7.60 -2.30
N LEU A 270 -9.98 -7.94 -1.14
CA LEU A 270 -10.67 -6.96 -0.29
C LEU A 270 -9.74 -5.84 0.20
N ILE A 271 -8.51 -6.17 0.59
CA ILE A 271 -7.52 -5.16 0.99
C ILE A 271 -7.18 -4.25 -0.20
N MET A 272 -7.00 -4.82 -1.41
CA MET A 272 -6.79 -4.00 -2.61
C MET A 272 -7.99 -3.09 -2.89
N TYR A 273 -9.22 -3.60 -2.78
CA TYR A 273 -10.41 -2.77 -2.95
C TYR A 273 -10.44 -1.64 -1.94
N PHE A 274 -10.18 -1.90 -0.67
CA PHE A 274 -10.11 -0.86 0.35
C PHE A 274 -9.12 0.26 -0.03
N ILE A 275 -7.88 -0.08 -0.38
CA ILE A 275 -6.84 0.91 -0.70
C ILE A 275 -7.20 1.70 -1.96
N VAL A 276 -7.56 1.00 -3.04
CA VAL A 276 -7.85 1.63 -4.33
C VAL A 276 -9.10 2.51 -4.24
N PHE A 277 -10.18 2.00 -3.65
CA PHE A 277 -11.42 2.75 -3.54
C PHE A 277 -11.39 3.85 -2.48
N SER A 278 -10.41 3.86 -1.58
CA SER A 278 -10.18 5.05 -0.73
C SER A 278 -9.75 6.26 -1.55
N ILE A 279 -8.96 6.07 -2.61
CA ILE A 279 -8.51 7.15 -3.50
C ILE A 279 -9.59 7.45 -4.56
N VAL A 280 -10.18 6.41 -5.15
CA VAL A 280 -11.27 6.60 -6.13
C VAL A 280 -12.47 7.29 -5.48
N GLY A 281 -12.79 6.95 -4.22
CA GLY A 281 -13.83 7.62 -3.45
C GLY A 281 -13.59 9.11 -3.29
N HIS A 282 -12.36 9.51 -2.97
CA HIS A 282 -11.97 10.91 -2.95
C HIS A 282 -12.21 11.60 -4.31
N TRP A 283 -11.88 10.94 -5.42
CA TRP A 283 -12.15 11.49 -6.75
C TRP A 283 -13.64 11.56 -7.09
N MET A 284 -14.44 10.63 -6.56
CA MET A 284 -15.88 10.67 -6.69
C MET A 284 -16.48 11.85 -5.90
N GLU A 285 -15.96 12.14 -4.71
CA GLU A 285 -16.35 13.32 -3.93
C GLU A 285 -16.04 14.61 -4.68
N MET A 286 -14.82 14.74 -5.24
CA MET A 286 -14.49 15.86 -6.13
C MET A 286 -15.50 16.01 -7.28
N GLY A 287 -15.93 14.89 -7.88
CA GLY A 287 -16.97 14.88 -8.90
C GLY A 287 -18.33 15.37 -8.40
N MET A 288 -18.74 14.94 -7.20
CA MET A 288 -19.96 15.41 -6.53
C MET A 288 -19.91 16.92 -6.24
N CYS A 289 -18.78 17.43 -5.73
CA CYS A 289 -18.58 18.87 -5.53
C CYS A 289 -18.68 19.66 -6.83
N GLN A 290 -18.26 19.11 -7.97
CA GLN A 290 -18.47 19.77 -9.27
C GLN A 290 -19.95 19.81 -9.66
N PHE A 291 -20.75 18.80 -9.33
CA PHE A 291 -22.21 18.86 -9.55
C PHE A 291 -22.90 19.90 -8.66
N ILE A 292 -22.42 20.08 -7.43
CA ILE A 292 -22.86 21.17 -6.53
C ILE A 292 -22.52 22.54 -7.14
N ARG A 293 -21.27 22.71 -7.61
CA ARG A 293 -20.83 23.95 -8.28
C ARG A 293 -21.69 24.30 -9.49
N LEU A 294 -22.13 23.29 -10.25
CA LEU A 294 -23.01 23.46 -11.41
C LEU A 294 -24.49 23.70 -11.05
N GLY A 295 -24.83 23.71 -9.76
CA GLY A 295 -26.21 23.90 -9.27
C GLY A 295 -27.14 22.72 -9.55
N ILE A 296 -26.58 21.55 -9.91
CA ILE A 296 -27.35 20.32 -10.19
C ILE A 296 -27.79 19.65 -8.88
N VAL A 297 -26.96 19.78 -7.84
CA VAL A 297 -27.11 19.14 -6.54
C VAL A 297 -27.01 20.22 -5.47
N GLN A 298 -27.86 20.17 -4.43
CA GLN A 298 -27.77 21.12 -3.32
C GLN A 298 -26.58 20.76 -2.43
N GLY A 299 -25.81 21.74 -2.01
CA GLY A 299 -24.71 21.54 -1.07
C GLY A 299 -23.78 22.74 -1.00
N GLU A 300 -22.80 22.64 -0.12
CA GLU A 300 -21.76 23.64 0.03
C GLU A 300 -20.57 23.31 -0.87
N TYR A 301 -20.15 24.29 -1.68
CA TYR A 301 -18.95 24.17 -2.48
C TYR A 301 -17.85 25.04 -1.87
N ASP A 302 -16.83 24.39 -1.34
CA ASP A 302 -15.65 25.06 -0.79
C ASP A 302 -14.44 24.87 -1.72
N PRO A 303 -14.04 25.91 -2.50
CA PRO A 303 -12.85 25.85 -3.34
C PRO A 303 -11.54 25.93 -2.54
N THR A 304 -11.59 26.32 -1.26
CA THR A 304 -10.41 26.47 -0.40
C THR A 304 -10.00 25.17 0.29
N ASN A 305 -10.86 24.14 0.23
CA ASN A 305 -10.58 22.83 0.80
C ASN A 305 -9.36 22.17 0.12
N THR A 306 -8.21 22.23 0.78
CA THR A 306 -6.95 21.71 0.25
C THR A 306 -6.93 20.19 0.13
N MET A 307 -7.66 19.48 1.00
CA MET A 307 -7.76 18.01 0.95
C MET A 307 -8.44 17.55 -0.35
N LEU A 308 -9.49 18.26 -0.77
CA LEU A 308 -10.21 17.96 -2.00
C LEU A 308 -9.44 18.38 -3.25
N TRP A 309 -8.94 19.62 -3.30
CA TRP A 309 -8.46 20.19 -4.56
C TRP A 309 -6.95 20.07 -4.79
N ARG A 310 -6.14 20.11 -3.73
CA ARG A 310 -4.68 20.05 -3.82
C ARG A 310 -4.19 18.61 -3.67
N ASP A 311 -4.73 17.86 -2.72
CA ASP A 311 -4.19 16.57 -2.30
C ASP A 311 -4.87 15.40 -3.03
N TRP A 312 -4.64 15.27 -4.34
CA TRP A 312 -5.34 14.31 -5.21
C TRP A 312 -5.22 12.83 -4.79
N LEU A 313 -4.19 12.49 -4.01
CA LEU A 313 -3.97 11.15 -3.48
C LEU A 313 -4.39 10.98 -2.03
N TYR A 314 -5.08 11.97 -1.44
CA TYR A 314 -5.61 11.87 -0.09
C TYR A 314 -6.59 10.68 -0.02
N PRO A 315 -6.35 9.68 0.85
CA PRO A 315 -7.20 8.50 0.93
C PRO A 315 -8.44 8.82 1.75
N PHE A 316 -9.64 8.58 1.23
CA PHE A 316 -10.90 8.60 1.98
C PHE A 316 -11.20 7.17 2.48
N PRO A 317 -10.84 6.82 3.73
CA PRO A 317 -10.92 5.43 4.22
C PRO A 317 -12.32 4.85 4.14
N MET A 318 -13.30 5.73 4.35
CA MET A 318 -14.71 5.42 4.42
C MET A 318 -15.24 4.87 3.10
N GLU A 319 -14.83 5.46 1.98
CA GLU A 319 -15.24 5.00 0.66
C GLU A 319 -14.64 3.63 0.33
N GLY A 320 -13.37 3.43 0.70
CA GLY A 320 -12.74 2.12 0.64
C GLY A 320 -13.49 1.07 1.47
N ALA A 321 -13.86 1.43 2.71
CA ALA A 321 -14.63 0.57 3.60
C ALA A 321 -16.02 0.25 3.03
N ALA A 322 -16.72 1.24 2.49
CA ALA A 322 -18.02 1.08 1.86
C ALA A 322 -17.98 0.03 0.74
N VAL A 323 -16.96 0.08 -0.14
CA VAL A 323 -16.80 -0.92 -1.20
C VAL A 323 -16.53 -2.32 -0.66
N VAL A 324 -15.75 -2.45 0.42
CA VAL A 324 -15.55 -3.75 1.08
C VAL A 324 -16.85 -4.29 1.66
N VAL A 325 -17.65 -3.45 2.32
CA VAL A 325 -18.96 -3.86 2.86
C VAL A 325 -19.92 -4.23 1.73
N ILE A 326 -19.92 -3.49 0.61
CA ILE A 326 -20.67 -3.82 -0.60
C ILE A 326 -20.25 -5.21 -1.12
N ALA A 327 -18.95 -5.47 -1.23
CA ALA A 327 -18.42 -6.75 -1.71
C ALA A 327 -18.79 -7.92 -0.77
N LEU A 328 -18.82 -7.68 0.54
CA LEU A 328 -19.14 -8.69 1.56
C LEU A 328 -20.64 -8.95 1.69
N VAL A 329 -21.46 -7.90 1.68
CA VAL A 329 -22.89 -7.92 2.05
C VAL A 329 -23.80 -7.74 0.84
N LEU A 330 -23.67 -6.64 0.08
CA LEU A 330 -24.59 -6.34 -1.02
C LEU A 330 -24.40 -7.27 -2.21
N TYR A 331 -23.17 -7.65 -2.55
CA TYR A 331 -22.92 -8.53 -3.67
C TYR A 331 -23.58 -9.92 -3.54
N PRO A 332 -23.46 -10.66 -2.42
CA PRO A 332 -24.19 -11.93 -2.27
C PRO A 332 -25.70 -11.73 -2.21
N PHE A 333 -26.17 -10.62 -1.63
CA PHE A 333 -27.58 -10.25 -1.68
C PHE A 333 -28.05 -10.01 -3.13
N PHE A 334 -27.25 -9.34 -3.95
CA PHE A 334 -27.48 -9.15 -5.38
C PHE A 334 -27.52 -10.49 -6.14
N LEU A 335 -26.57 -11.39 -5.89
CA LEU A 335 -26.59 -12.73 -6.51
C LEU A 335 -27.86 -13.49 -6.14
N TRP A 336 -28.33 -13.36 -4.90
CA TRP A 336 -29.60 -13.93 -4.45
C TRP A 336 -30.80 -13.29 -5.16
N LEU A 337 -30.83 -11.96 -5.28
CA LEU A 337 -31.88 -11.24 -6.01
C LEU A 337 -31.95 -11.66 -7.48
N LYS A 338 -30.80 -11.79 -8.15
CA LYS A 338 -30.71 -12.22 -9.55
C LYS A 338 -31.21 -13.65 -9.76
N LYS A 339 -30.99 -14.54 -8.79
CA LYS A 339 -31.53 -15.92 -8.81
C LYS A 339 -33.04 -15.95 -8.57
N LYS A 340 -33.55 -15.10 -7.67
CA LYS A 340 -34.96 -15.09 -7.26
C LYS A 340 -35.88 -14.35 -8.25
N PHE A 341 -35.37 -13.30 -8.90
CA PHE A 341 -36.12 -12.45 -9.81
C PHE A 341 -35.55 -12.52 -11.23
N THR A 342 -36.18 -13.33 -12.09
CA THR A 342 -35.78 -13.54 -13.49
C THR A 342 -36.79 -12.92 -14.47
N GLY A 343 -36.35 -12.56 -15.67
CA GLY A 343 -37.20 -12.02 -16.73
C GLY A 343 -37.70 -10.60 -16.45
N LYS A 344 -39.00 -10.34 -16.62
CA LYS A 344 -39.60 -8.99 -16.43
C LYS A 344 -39.48 -8.44 -15.00
N LYS A 345 -39.15 -9.28 -14.01
CA LYS A 345 -39.00 -8.89 -12.59
C LYS A 345 -37.58 -8.40 -12.24
N VAL A 346 -36.65 -8.38 -13.20
CA VAL A 346 -35.28 -7.90 -12.97
C VAL A 346 -35.27 -6.42 -12.55
N PHE A 347 -36.20 -5.61 -13.06
CA PHE A 347 -36.35 -4.21 -12.61
C PHE A 347 -36.62 -4.11 -11.11
N LEU A 348 -37.43 -5.01 -10.55
CA LEU A 348 -37.68 -5.05 -9.10
C LEU A 348 -36.43 -5.43 -8.32
N ALA A 349 -35.59 -6.32 -8.84
CA ALA A 349 -34.29 -6.63 -8.24
C ALA A 349 -33.35 -5.43 -8.22
N TYR A 350 -33.33 -4.62 -9.29
CA TYR A 350 -32.59 -3.35 -9.31
C TYR A 350 -33.10 -2.38 -8.25
N LEU A 351 -34.43 -2.18 -8.16
CA LEU A 351 -35.01 -1.27 -7.18
C LEU A 351 -34.72 -1.71 -5.73
N ILE A 352 -34.84 -3.01 -5.44
CA ILE A 352 -34.50 -3.55 -4.11
C ILE A 352 -33.01 -3.37 -3.82
N SER A 353 -32.14 -3.61 -4.81
CA SER A 353 -30.69 -3.41 -4.66
C SER A 353 -30.34 -1.94 -4.43
N PHE A 354 -31.04 -1.02 -5.10
CA PHE A 354 -30.89 0.42 -4.93
C PHE A 354 -31.25 0.84 -3.51
N VAL A 355 -32.42 0.45 -3.03
CA VAL A 355 -32.85 0.79 -1.66
C VAL A 355 -31.93 0.17 -0.61
N ALA A 356 -31.53 -1.10 -0.78
CA ALA A 356 -30.60 -1.75 0.13
C ALA A 356 -29.22 -1.06 0.15
N GLY A 357 -28.71 -0.65 -1.02
CA GLY A 357 -27.45 0.10 -1.12
C GLY A 357 -27.55 1.50 -0.51
N ALA A 358 -28.61 2.23 -0.81
CA ALA A 358 -28.89 3.54 -0.25
C ALA A 358 -28.91 3.52 1.29
N LEU A 359 -29.63 2.56 1.87
CA LEU A 359 -29.72 2.39 3.31
C LEU A 359 -28.38 1.97 3.92
N LEU A 360 -27.67 1.03 3.31
CA LEU A 360 -26.37 0.56 3.82
C LEU A 360 -25.35 1.70 3.88
N CYS A 361 -25.17 2.43 2.77
CA CYS A 361 -24.26 3.57 2.72
C CYS A 361 -24.70 4.69 3.67
N SER A 362 -26.01 4.95 3.79
CA SER A 362 -26.53 5.93 4.75
C SER A 362 -26.25 5.52 6.20
N VAL A 363 -26.29 4.23 6.54
CA VAL A 363 -25.92 3.76 7.90
C VAL A 363 -24.43 3.97 8.15
N ILE A 364 -23.58 3.69 7.16
CA ILE A 364 -22.13 3.94 7.25
C ILE A 364 -21.88 5.44 7.44
N GLU A 365 -22.48 6.28 6.60
CA GLU A 365 -22.44 7.75 6.67
C GLU A 365 -22.86 8.27 8.04
N PHE A 366 -24.04 7.86 8.48
CA PHE A 366 -24.59 8.27 9.77
C PHE A 366 -23.66 7.86 10.91
N SER A 367 -23.18 6.61 10.93
CA SER A 367 -22.30 6.11 11.99
C SER A 367 -20.97 6.86 12.05
N MET A 368 -20.43 7.24 10.89
CA MET A 368 -19.17 7.98 10.81
C MET A 368 -19.37 9.46 11.17
N GLY A 369 -20.45 10.07 10.70
CA GLY A 369 -20.83 11.43 11.09
C GLY A 369 -20.95 11.56 12.61
N LEU A 370 -21.56 10.60 13.29
CA LEU A 370 -21.63 10.60 14.76
C LEU A 370 -20.26 10.53 15.46
N VAL A 371 -19.25 9.92 14.83
CA VAL A 371 -17.90 9.76 15.42
C VAL A 371 -16.98 10.92 15.06
N VAL A 372 -17.04 11.41 13.82
CA VAL A 372 -16.06 12.36 13.28
C VAL A 372 -16.57 13.79 13.35
N ASN A 373 -17.85 14.00 13.09
CA ASN A 373 -18.44 15.33 13.04
C ASN A 373 -18.52 15.99 14.43
N ASP A 374 -18.44 15.18 15.51
CA ASP A 374 -18.31 15.66 16.89
C ASP A 374 -17.01 16.44 17.12
N HIS A 375 -15.93 16.08 16.42
CA HIS A 375 -14.61 16.68 16.62
C HIS A 375 -14.15 17.60 15.48
N TYR A 376 -14.61 17.35 14.25
CA TYR A 376 -14.04 18.00 13.06
C TYR A 376 -15.04 18.78 12.22
N GLN A 377 -16.35 18.69 12.52
CA GLN A 377 -17.42 19.33 11.75
C GLN A 377 -17.21 19.31 10.23
N LEU A 378 -17.00 18.10 9.68
CA LEU A 378 -16.63 17.91 8.28
C LEU A 378 -17.77 18.23 7.30
N TRP A 379 -19.01 18.01 7.70
CA TRP A 379 -20.19 18.33 6.89
C TRP A 379 -21.43 18.58 7.77
N ASP A 380 -22.40 19.33 7.25
CA ASP A 380 -23.68 19.57 7.91
C ASP A 380 -24.83 19.53 6.91
N TYR A 381 -25.78 18.62 7.14
CA TYR A 381 -26.98 18.48 6.31
C TYR A 381 -28.26 18.95 6.99
N ARG A 382 -28.19 19.74 8.07
CA ARG A 382 -29.38 20.19 8.82
C ARG A 382 -30.44 20.87 7.97
N GLU A 383 -30.02 21.65 6.99
CA GLU A 383 -30.90 22.39 6.07
C GLU A 383 -31.42 21.54 4.90
N ASN A 384 -30.95 20.30 4.74
CA ASN A 384 -31.29 19.46 3.60
C ASN A 384 -32.55 18.62 3.86
N PHE A 385 -33.35 18.41 2.81
CA PHE A 385 -34.57 17.61 2.91
C PHE A 385 -34.29 16.16 3.31
N GLY A 386 -35.08 15.64 4.26
CA GLY A 386 -34.93 14.28 4.78
C GLY A 386 -33.68 14.08 5.63
N ASN A 387 -33.18 15.15 6.24
CA ASN A 387 -32.05 15.11 7.16
C ASN A 387 -32.33 14.27 8.43
N ILE A 388 -31.31 13.55 8.90
CA ILE A 388 -31.27 12.87 10.18
C ILE A 388 -30.02 13.35 10.95
N MET A 389 -30.24 14.10 12.03
CA MET A 389 -29.20 14.62 12.95
C MET A 389 -28.06 15.43 12.28
N GLY A 390 -28.30 16.00 11.10
CA GLY A 390 -27.27 16.72 10.34
C GLY A 390 -26.27 15.81 9.64
N GLN A 391 -26.37 14.48 9.80
CA GLN A 391 -25.33 13.54 9.34
C GLN A 391 -25.65 12.90 7.99
N VAL A 392 -26.94 12.71 7.67
CA VAL A 392 -27.39 12.13 6.39
C VAL A 392 -28.62 12.87 5.91
N CYS A 393 -28.74 13.08 4.59
CA CYS A 393 -29.94 13.62 3.96
C CYS A 393 -30.44 12.75 2.80
N LEU A 394 -31.70 12.93 2.39
CA LEU A 394 -32.31 12.11 1.34
C LEU A 394 -31.56 12.23 0.01
N GLN A 395 -31.10 13.42 -0.34
CA GLN A 395 -30.34 13.65 -1.57
C GLN A 395 -29.09 12.76 -1.64
N ASN A 396 -28.30 12.74 -0.57
CA ASN A 396 -27.08 11.93 -0.51
C ASN A 396 -27.42 10.44 -0.41
N THR A 397 -28.45 10.06 0.36
CA THR A 397 -28.96 8.69 0.38
C THR A 397 -29.32 8.17 -1.02
N MET A 398 -29.96 9.01 -1.85
CA MET A 398 -30.29 8.65 -3.23
C MET A 398 -29.03 8.51 -4.10
N ALA A 399 -28.06 9.43 -3.97
CA ALA A 399 -26.78 9.35 -4.67
C ALA A 399 -26.01 8.07 -4.30
N PHE A 400 -25.94 7.75 -3.01
CA PHE A 400 -25.36 6.51 -2.51
C PHE A 400 -26.06 5.27 -3.08
N GLY A 401 -27.39 5.28 -3.19
CA GLY A 401 -28.15 4.20 -3.82
C GLY A 401 -27.74 3.97 -5.28
N VAL A 402 -27.53 5.04 -6.04
CA VAL A 402 -27.07 4.97 -7.45
C VAL A 402 -25.66 4.37 -7.50
N VAL A 403 -24.73 4.94 -6.73
CA VAL A 403 -23.32 4.50 -6.70
C VAL A 403 -23.21 3.04 -6.24
N ALA A 404 -23.84 2.67 -5.14
CA ALA A 404 -23.83 1.30 -4.61
C ALA A 404 -24.41 0.31 -5.63
N SER A 405 -25.46 0.70 -6.37
CA SER A 405 -26.03 -0.11 -7.45
C SER A 405 -25.04 -0.28 -8.60
N ILE A 406 -24.39 0.81 -9.04
CA ILE A 406 -23.38 0.76 -10.11
C ILE A 406 -22.24 -0.18 -9.72
N ILE A 407 -21.74 -0.04 -8.48
CA ILE A 407 -20.65 -0.85 -7.98
C ILE A 407 -21.05 -2.32 -7.91
N THR A 408 -22.21 -2.63 -7.33
CA THR A 408 -22.66 -4.01 -7.12
C THR A 408 -22.96 -4.74 -8.43
N TRP A 409 -23.59 -4.06 -9.40
CA TRP A 409 -24.08 -4.69 -10.63
C TRP A 409 -23.07 -4.70 -11.77
N TRP A 410 -22.17 -3.72 -11.82
CA TRP A 410 -21.24 -3.57 -12.95
C TRP A 410 -19.78 -3.58 -12.50
N VAL A 411 -19.37 -2.69 -11.59
CA VAL A 411 -17.95 -2.50 -11.26
C VAL A 411 -17.37 -3.75 -10.60
N TYR A 412 -17.95 -4.20 -9.49
CA TYR A 412 -17.48 -5.37 -8.75
C TYR A 412 -17.41 -6.64 -9.61
N PRO A 413 -18.47 -7.05 -10.35
CA PRO A 413 -18.38 -8.23 -11.22
C PRO A 413 -17.45 -8.02 -12.43
N MET A 414 -17.18 -6.79 -12.86
CA MET A 414 -16.14 -6.52 -13.87
C MET A 414 -14.75 -6.72 -13.27
N LEU A 415 -14.48 -6.17 -12.09
CA LEU A 415 -13.21 -6.30 -11.38
C LEU A 415 -12.90 -7.76 -11.07
N GLU A 416 -13.85 -8.52 -10.52
CA GLU A 416 -13.67 -9.95 -10.27
C GLU A 416 -13.34 -10.71 -11.57
N ARG A 417 -13.99 -10.37 -12.70
CA ARG A 417 -13.64 -10.95 -14.00
C ARG A 417 -12.26 -10.55 -14.49
N MET A 418 -11.80 -9.33 -14.23
CA MET A 418 -10.46 -8.87 -14.60
C MET A 418 -9.40 -9.57 -13.76
N ILE A 419 -9.58 -9.59 -12.43
CA ILE A 419 -8.68 -10.25 -11.49
C ILE A 419 -8.62 -11.75 -11.77
N ALA A 420 -9.75 -12.39 -12.08
CA ALA A 420 -9.80 -13.81 -12.41
C ALA A 420 -8.98 -14.18 -13.67
N ARG A 421 -8.65 -13.23 -14.55
CA ARG A 421 -7.81 -13.49 -15.74
C ARG A 421 -6.33 -13.48 -15.42
N VAL A 422 -5.93 -12.92 -14.28
CA VAL A 422 -4.53 -12.74 -13.91
C VAL A 422 -4.05 -13.94 -13.08
N PRO A 423 -2.89 -14.54 -13.41
CA PRO A 423 -2.25 -15.59 -12.58
C PRO A 423 -2.04 -15.15 -11.14
N ARG A 424 -2.12 -16.10 -10.19
CA ARG A 424 -2.03 -15.78 -8.74
C ARG A 424 -0.77 -15.03 -8.35
N ASP A 425 0.38 -15.42 -8.87
CA ASP A 425 1.66 -14.80 -8.51
C ASP A 425 1.73 -13.34 -8.99
N ILE A 426 1.23 -13.07 -10.19
CA ILE A 426 1.13 -11.71 -10.72
C ILE A 426 0.18 -10.87 -9.86
N MET A 427 -0.96 -11.44 -9.46
CA MET A 427 -1.90 -10.74 -8.59
C MET A 427 -1.32 -10.49 -7.18
N ASN A 428 -0.46 -11.37 -6.67
CA ASN A 428 0.27 -11.13 -5.42
C ASN A 428 1.29 -10.00 -5.58
N ILE A 429 1.98 -9.89 -6.72
CA ILE A 429 2.88 -8.76 -7.01
C ILE A 429 2.06 -7.45 -7.06
N VAL A 430 0.93 -7.45 -7.77
CA VAL A 430 0.02 -6.29 -7.82
C VAL A 430 -0.43 -5.90 -6.42
N PHE A 431 -0.79 -6.87 -5.59
CA PHE A 431 -1.14 -6.63 -4.18
C PHE A 431 0.01 -5.95 -3.41
N VAL A 432 1.25 -6.40 -3.55
CA VAL A 432 2.40 -5.78 -2.89
C VAL A 432 2.59 -4.34 -3.36
N VAL A 433 2.46 -4.08 -4.66
CA VAL A 433 2.53 -2.71 -5.22
C VAL A 433 1.46 -1.83 -4.60
N VAL A 434 0.20 -2.28 -4.59
CA VAL A 434 -0.94 -1.54 -4.03
C VAL A 434 -0.78 -1.34 -2.52
N ALA A 435 -0.30 -2.36 -1.79
CA ALA A 435 -0.12 -2.29 -0.35
C ALA A 435 0.99 -1.30 0.05
N VAL A 436 2.12 -1.31 -0.65
CA VAL A 436 3.23 -0.38 -0.38
C VAL A 436 2.85 1.04 -0.80
N PHE A 437 2.20 1.20 -1.95
CA PHE A 437 1.65 2.50 -2.37
C PHE A 437 0.64 3.03 -1.35
N GLY A 438 -0.27 2.18 -0.87
CA GLY A 438 -1.16 2.50 0.24
C GLY A 438 -0.36 2.94 1.47
N ALA A 439 0.63 2.17 1.92
CA ALA A 439 1.45 2.55 3.07
C ALA A 439 2.11 3.93 2.91
N ILE A 440 2.65 4.26 1.73
CA ILE A 440 3.23 5.58 1.43
C ILE A 440 2.20 6.69 1.60
N ILE A 441 1.03 6.55 0.96
CA ILE A 441 -0.03 7.55 1.00
C ILE A 441 -0.59 7.72 2.41
N TRP A 442 -0.89 6.62 3.09
CA TRP A 442 -1.40 6.67 4.46
C TRP A 442 -0.36 7.27 5.41
N SER A 443 0.91 6.89 5.32
CA SER A 443 2.00 7.53 6.08
C SER A 443 2.01 9.04 5.91
N LEU A 444 1.89 9.54 4.67
CA LEU A 444 1.90 10.98 4.38
C LEU A 444 0.73 11.74 5.04
N TYR A 445 -0.45 11.11 5.13
CA TYR A 445 -1.67 11.77 5.62
C TYR A 445 -2.08 11.38 7.05
N LEU A 446 -1.29 10.54 7.75
CA LEU A 446 -1.61 10.04 9.09
C LEU A 446 -1.47 11.08 10.22
N VAL A 447 -0.60 12.09 10.06
CA VAL A 447 -0.19 12.98 11.16
C VAL A 447 -0.79 14.40 11.08
N ASN A 448 -1.45 14.78 9.97
CA ASN A 448 -2.12 16.08 9.86
C ASN A 448 -3.57 15.92 9.39
N PRO A 449 -4.54 15.68 10.29
CA PRO A 449 -5.92 16.13 10.05
C PRO A 449 -5.93 17.65 9.77
N PRO A 450 -6.97 18.19 9.10
CA PRO A 450 -7.06 19.63 8.82
C PRO A 450 -6.69 20.42 10.08
N GLY A 451 -5.84 21.43 9.90
CA GLY A 451 -5.34 22.22 11.02
C GLY A 451 -6.51 22.69 11.86
N VAL A 452 -6.36 22.65 13.18
CA VAL A 452 -7.31 23.22 14.14
C VAL A 452 -7.64 24.69 13.81
N ASP A 453 -6.83 25.33 12.98
CA ASP A 453 -7.03 26.68 12.46
C ASP A 453 -8.04 26.77 11.30
N ASP A 454 -8.22 25.72 10.49
CA ASP A 454 -9.15 25.72 9.35
C ASP A 454 -10.61 25.49 9.80
N ALA A 455 -10.82 24.63 10.80
CA ALA A 455 -12.16 24.35 11.37
C ALA A 455 -12.71 25.53 12.18
N ASN A 456 -11.82 26.29 12.84
CA ASN A 456 -12.18 27.54 13.54
C ASN A 456 -12.52 28.68 12.56
N GLN A 457 -12.03 28.64 11.32
CA GLN A 457 -12.41 29.62 10.29
C GLN A 457 -13.77 29.31 9.66
N SER A 458 -14.17 28.04 9.55
CA SER A 458 -15.48 27.66 9.00
C SER A 458 -16.66 27.95 9.93
N GLN A 459 -16.46 27.95 11.25
CA GLN A 459 -17.53 28.22 12.22
C GLN A 459 -17.87 29.70 12.40
N ASN A 460 -17.00 30.64 12.00
CA ASN A 460 -17.26 32.07 12.18
C ASN A 460 -18.10 32.70 11.05
N LYS A 461 -18.88 31.87 10.32
CA LYS A 461 -19.61 32.25 9.09
C LYS A 461 -21.02 32.81 9.32
N GLU A 462 -21.50 32.92 10.56
CA GLU A 462 -22.83 33.54 10.80
C GLU A 462 -22.83 35.09 10.70
N HIS A 463 -21.66 35.73 10.62
CA HIS A 463 -21.56 37.13 10.21
C HIS A 463 -20.14 37.43 9.66
N PRO A 464 -19.89 37.24 8.35
CA PRO A 464 -18.55 37.38 7.78
C PRO A 464 -17.92 38.76 7.99
N GLU A 465 -18.73 39.82 8.11
CA GLU A 465 -18.23 41.16 8.43
C GLU A 465 -17.83 41.34 9.89
N VAL A 466 -18.52 40.71 10.85
CA VAL A 466 -18.22 40.88 12.29
C VAL A 466 -17.05 40.01 12.69
N ALA A 467 -16.97 38.78 12.16
CA ALA A 467 -15.85 37.86 12.38
C ALA A 467 -14.52 38.39 11.84
N GLN A 468 -14.53 38.91 10.60
CA GLN A 468 -13.36 39.54 10.00
C GLN A 468 -12.96 40.81 10.79
N ARG A 469 -13.93 41.64 11.17
CA ARG A 469 -13.68 42.83 12.00
C ARG A 469 -13.11 42.48 13.38
N GLU A 470 -13.58 41.42 14.03
CA GLU A 470 -13.08 41.02 15.35
C GLU A 470 -11.67 40.40 15.26
N TYR A 471 -11.40 39.61 14.21
CA TYR A 471 -10.06 39.10 13.91
C TYR A 471 -9.07 40.22 13.59
N ASP A 472 -9.43 41.13 12.69
CA ASP A 472 -8.60 42.28 12.32
C ASP A 472 -8.33 43.17 13.54
N THR A 473 -9.35 43.39 14.40
CA THR A 473 -9.22 44.17 15.64
C THR A 473 -8.30 43.48 16.66
N ARG A 474 -8.37 42.16 16.83
CA ARG A 474 -7.45 41.42 17.71
C ARG A 474 -6.01 41.41 17.20
N MET A 475 -5.82 41.30 15.89
CA MET A 475 -4.50 41.35 15.26
C MET A 475 -3.87 42.74 15.39
N VAL A 476 -4.66 43.81 15.30
CA VAL A 476 -4.23 45.19 15.62
C VAL A 476 -3.82 45.30 17.07
N ALA A 477 -4.65 44.82 18.00
CA ALA A 477 -4.38 44.96 19.42
C ALA A 477 -3.09 44.24 19.83
N SER A 478 -2.81 43.06 19.26
CA SER A 478 -1.55 42.34 19.43
C SER A 478 -0.36 43.13 18.87
N LYS A 479 -0.42 43.61 17.62
CA LYS A 479 0.67 44.41 17.05
C LYS A 479 0.92 45.71 17.79
N LEU A 480 -0.14 46.33 18.34
CA LEU A 480 -0.02 47.53 19.15
C LEU A 480 0.64 47.24 20.51
N ALA A 481 0.32 46.10 21.12
CA ALA A 481 0.97 45.65 22.35
C ALA A 481 2.47 45.42 22.15
N ASP A 482 2.86 44.76 21.06
CA ASP A 482 4.28 44.54 20.71
C ASP A 482 5.03 45.87 20.47
N VAL A 483 4.36 46.84 19.84
CA VAL A 483 4.91 48.18 19.62
C VAL A 483 5.00 48.96 20.94
N ASP A 484 4.00 48.85 21.82
CA ASP A 484 4.00 49.50 23.12
C ASP A 484 5.08 48.92 24.05
N GLU A 485 5.31 47.60 24.01
CA GLU A 485 6.41 46.94 24.71
C GLU A 485 7.76 47.40 24.16
N SER A 486 7.92 47.42 22.83
CA SER A 486 9.14 47.91 22.16
C SER A 486 9.43 49.39 22.47
N LEU A 487 8.39 50.22 22.61
CA LEU A 487 8.52 51.64 22.98
C LEU A 487 8.85 51.81 24.46
N ALA A 488 8.28 50.99 25.35
CA ALA A 488 8.61 50.99 26.76
C ALA A 488 10.08 50.61 26.99
N ASP A 489 10.59 49.61 26.27
CA ASP A 489 11.99 49.22 26.28
C ASP A 489 12.91 50.35 25.77
N LEU A 490 12.46 51.07 24.73
CA LEU A 490 13.20 52.21 24.18
C LEU A 490 13.24 53.39 25.16
N GLU A 491 12.14 53.68 25.85
CA GLU A 491 12.06 54.72 26.89
C GLU A 491 12.93 54.36 28.09
N GLN A 492 12.95 53.09 28.49
CA GLN A 492 13.82 52.60 29.56
C GLN A 492 15.31 52.71 29.19
N ALA A 493 15.65 52.43 27.93
CA ALA A 493 17.01 52.61 27.40
C ALA A 493 17.42 54.09 27.32
N ILE A 494 16.51 54.99 26.93
CA ILE A 494 16.72 56.44 26.94
C ILE A 494 16.97 56.92 28.38
N ASP A 495 16.19 56.44 29.35
CA ASP A 495 16.33 56.82 30.76
C ASP A 495 17.62 56.32 31.41
N ALA A 496 18.13 55.16 30.98
CA ALA A 496 19.43 54.61 31.40
C ALA A 496 20.63 55.43 30.88
N THR A 497 20.44 56.29 29.89
CA THR A 497 21.50 57.12 29.31
C THR A 497 21.71 58.40 30.14
N LYS A 498 22.94 58.67 30.60
CA LYS A 498 23.23 59.75 31.58
C LYS A 498 23.65 61.10 30.97
N GLU A 499 23.97 61.16 29.67
CA GLU A 499 24.67 62.33 29.08
C GLU A 499 23.89 63.11 28.01
N LEU A 500 22.59 62.84 27.78
CA LEU A 500 21.77 63.57 26.80
C LEU A 500 20.56 64.27 27.43
N ASP A 501 20.16 65.41 26.85
CA ASP A 501 18.90 66.10 27.16
C ASP A 501 17.71 65.24 26.72
N LYS A 502 16.93 64.75 27.69
CA LYS A 502 15.99 63.63 27.52
C LYS A 502 14.63 64.05 26.98
N GLU A 503 14.24 65.30 27.21
CA GLU A 503 12.95 65.88 26.84
C GLU A 503 12.65 65.79 25.33
N PRO A 504 13.53 66.19 24.40
CA PRO A 504 13.25 66.11 22.97
C PRO A 504 13.16 64.66 22.44
N LEU A 505 13.86 63.72 23.08
CA LEU A 505 13.84 62.30 22.73
C LEU A 505 12.54 61.63 23.19
N LYS A 506 12.08 61.91 24.42
CA LYS A 506 10.78 61.44 24.91
C LYS A 506 9.62 62.02 24.11
N ALA A 507 9.70 63.31 23.75
CA ALA A 507 8.71 63.94 22.88
C ALA A 507 8.67 63.30 21.47
N SER A 508 9.83 62.89 20.95
CA SER A 508 9.92 62.21 19.65
C SER A 508 9.38 60.77 19.72
N ALA A 509 9.64 60.03 20.79
CA ALA A 509 9.08 58.69 21.02
C ALA A 509 7.55 58.72 21.15
N ALA A 510 7.01 59.66 21.93
CA ALA A 510 5.56 59.85 22.06
C ALA A 510 4.91 60.22 20.72
N LYS A 511 5.58 61.06 19.92
CA LYS A 511 5.11 61.42 18.57
C LYS A 511 5.15 60.22 17.62
N LEU A 512 6.17 59.39 17.69
CA LEU A 512 6.28 58.16 16.89
C LEU A 512 5.15 57.18 17.26
N ARG A 513 4.86 57.01 18.55
CA ARG A 513 3.75 56.18 19.05
C ARG A 513 2.41 56.62 18.48
N ALA A 514 2.15 57.94 18.50
CA ALA A 514 0.93 58.52 17.95
C ALA A 514 0.82 58.30 16.42
N MET A 515 1.91 58.51 15.66
CA MET A 515 1.93 58.27 14.21
C MET A 515 1.73 56.81 13.84
N THR A 516 2.37 55.88 14.55
CA THR A 516 2.23 54.44 14.30
C THR A 516 0.80 53.97 14.59
N LYS A 517 0.19 54.49 15.67
CA LYS A 517 -1.21 54.24 16.01
C LYS A 517 -2.16 54.74 14.91
N GLU A 518 -1.96 55.97 14.40
CA GLU A 518 -2.78 56.52 13.32
C GLU A 518 -2.63 55.74 12.00
N MET A 519 -1.41 55.34 11.62
CA MET A 519 -1.21 54.52 10.41
C MET A 519 -1.94 53.19 10.48
N LEU A 520 -1.86 52.48 11.62
CA LEU A 520 -2.52 51.18 11.79
C LEU A 520 -4.05 51.29 11.73
N VAL A 521 -4.62 52.34 12.33
CA VAL A 521 -6.06 52.61 12.27
C VAL A 521 -6.51 52.92 10.84
N GLN A 522 -5.68 53.64 10.08
CA GLN A 522 -5.99 54.05 8.71
C GLN A 522 -5.83 52.90 7.69
N GLU A 523 -4.80 52.07 7.81
CA GLU A 523 -4.54 50.91 6.93
C GLU A 523 -5.64 49.85 7.01
N LEU A 524 -6.32 49.76 8.16
CA LEU A 524 -7.36 48.77 8.44
C LEU A 524 -8.78 49.34 8.45
N GLY A 525 -8.96 50.62 8.11
CA GLY A 525 -10.27 51.22 7.86
C GLY A 525 -11.15 51.47 9.10
N LEU A 526 -10.59 51.55 10.31
CA LEU A 526 -11.32 51.67 11.59
C LEU A 526 -11.82 53.09 11.92
N ASN A 527 -11.81 54.02 10.96
CA ASN A 527 -12.09 55.45 11.17
C ASN A 527 -13.52 55.78 11.63
N GLU A 528 -14.44 54.81 11.64
CA GLU A 528 -15.86 55.04 11.93
C GLU A 528 -16.26 54.84 13.40
N PHE A 529 -15.40 54.29 14.28
CA PHE A 529 -15.78 54.00 15.68
C PHE A 529 -14.63 54.20 16.70
N PRO A 530 -14.37 55.45 17.14
CA PRO A 530 -13.31 55.76 18.11
C PRO A 530 -13.53 55.12 19.50
N ASP A 531 -14.79 55.03 19.94
CA ASP A 531 -15.12 54.64 21.32
C ASP A 531 -15.03 53.13 21.58
N ALA A 532 -15.11 52.29 20.54
CA ALA A 532 -14.99 50.84 20.66
C ALA A 532 -13.52 50.41 20.87
N TYR A 533 -12.59 51.18 20.33
CA TYR A 533 -11.15 50.92 20.37
C TYR A 533 -10.55 51.11 21.77
N ASP A 534 -10.86 52.24 22.43
CA ASP A 534 -10.34 52.54 23.77
C ASP A 534 -10.92 51.60 24.85
N LYS A 535 -12.16 51.15 24.66
CA LYS A 535 -12.81 50.18 25.55
C LYS A 535 -12.14 48.80 25.50
N LEU A 536 -11.80 48.32 24.29
CA LEU A 536 -11.19 47.00 24.10
C LEU A 536 -9.72 46.95 24.57
N LEU A 537 -8.96 48.04 24.38
CA LEU A 537 -7.62 48.19 24.93
C LEU A 537 -7.62 48.21 26.46
N GLY A 538 -8.64 48.84 27.06
CA GLY A 538 -8.87 48.78 28.50
C GLY A 538 -9.04 47.33 28.99
N ASP A 539 -9.88 46.55 28.31
CA ASP A 539 -10.15 45.15 28.67
C ASP A 539 -8.93 44.22 28.49
N LEU A 540 -8.11 44.44 27.45
CA LEU A 540 -6.86 43.69 27.23
C LEU A 540 -5.76 44.03 28.24
N SER A 541 -5.63 45.31 28.60
CA SER A 541 -4.69 45.72 29.66
C SER A 541 -5.09 45.15 31.02
N ALA A 542 -6.39 45.02 31.30
CA ALA A 542 -6.90 44.41 32.52
C ALA A 542 -6.61 42.89 32.58
N ALA A 543 -6.69 42.20 31.43
CA ALA A 543 -6.38 40.77 31.33
C ALA A 543 -4.88 40.46 31.56
N GLN A 544 -3.97 41.35 31.13
CA GLN A 544 -2.53 41.19 31.38
C GLN A 544 -2.14 41.48 32.84
N VAL A 545 -2.89 42.32 33.56
CA VAL A 545 -2.67 42.60 34.99
C VAL A 545 -3.12 41.43 35.87
N GLU A 546 -4.14 40.67 35.46
CA GLU A 546 -4.63 39.51 36.22
C GLU A 546 -3.66 38.31 36.20
N GLU A 547 -2.76 38.24 35.22
CA GLU A 547 -1.75 37.17 35.11
C GLU A 547 -0.50 37.40 35.99
N GLN A 548 -0.32 38.62 36.53
CA GLN A 548 0.84 38.99 37.35
C GLN A 548 0.63 38.88 38.87
N ASP A 549 -0.58 38.57 39.36
CA ASP A 549 -0.87 38.52 40.81
C ASP A 549 -1.41 37.13 41.25
N PRO A 550 -0.54 36.20 41.70
CA PRO A 550 -0.97 34.87 42.10
C PRO A 550 -1.63 34.93 43.49
N LYS A 551 -2.97 34.81 43.56
CA LYS A 551 -3.68 34.61 44.83
C LYS A 551 -3.22 33.29 45.51
N PRO A 552 -2.96 33.29 46.82
CA PRO A 552 -2.48 32.10 47.51
C PRO A 552 -3.59 31.05 47.64
N ALA A 553 -3.24 29.80 47.35
CA ALA A 553 -4.09 28.63 47.44
C ALA A 553 -4.74 28.48 48.82
N GLN A 554 -6.06 28.58 48.89
CA GLN A 554 -6.83 28.11 50.04
C GLN A 554 -7.24 26.65 49.84
N GLN A 555 -6.65 25.79 50.68
CA GLN A 555 -7.17 24.46 50.99
C GLN A 555 -8.59 24.57 51.58
N SER A 556 -9.53 23.81 51.04
CA SER A 556 -10.72 23.33 51.75
C SER A 556 -10.83 21.82 51.47
N GLN A 557 -10.50 20.94 52.43
CA GLN A 557 -11.41 20.40 53.44
C GLN A 557 -12.80 20.10 52.88
N GLY A 558 -13.07 18.81 52.65
CA GLY A 558 -14.36 18.33 52.16
C GLY A 558 -15.46 18.37 53.22
N SER A 559 -16.70 18.16 52.77
CA SER A 559 -17.71 17.35 53.45
C SER A 559 -19.01 17.27 52.65
N GLN A 560 -19.43 16.01 52.43
CA GLN A 560 -20.76 15.46 52.12
C GLN A 560 -20.98 14.92 50.71
#